data_AF-A0A971UMV4-F1
#
_entry.id   AF-A0A971UMV4-F1
#
_cell.length_a   1.000
_cell.length_b   1.000
_cell.length_c   1.000
_cell.angle_alpha   90.00
_cell.angle_beta   90.00
_cell.angle_gamma   90.00
#
_symmetry.space_group_name_H-M   'P 1'
#
loop_
_entity.id
_entity.type
_entity.pdbx_description
1 polymer ?
#
loop_
_entity_poly.entity_id
_entity_poly.type
_entity_poly.pdbx_seq_one_letter_code
_entity_poly.pdbx_strand_id
1 'polypeptide(L)'
;MRHPQVLIAAIALWLAMPVGLHGDTVVLKDGRRVEGQTVESGDTVIVSTPDGIRSFRRDEIDRIEPDLLKQADAPTRAAFHLARKEALRRATAAEAVTVWQQYMADHPQSSLLPKAQDELDRWQRAAADGHVIWGGKAMSPQDRDRIKAQVYELIDSGLERIAAGDFAAARRDLTRAEGLWTDHPTAHFYLGDVWRHLRNPITAAKHYDAVVGELPDHVPALNNCACVCAQVKDYRTAVTYLARAIRRDDQNDLLADNAWEMLHMLELDKQGPGLRLDFFKVSVDDTKTLEAACRARQERMKAQDKMRWGSRWVSGAEYATLLGEQKDADRRMAELASEIKTLDAEIARMQGRLDTLVRMRNQLTRSGSDARLTTFHREVRELLEDIQDRKAERAPLAKEAKDVAAKRPEPQWSHNLVLLPVTSPVEGMAGHVPDDPSVREALLSHKAVLVARDGTFLGRLTAARHDTESLWNPLGEYGSPYSPTSVFSPLSRFGPGGGDESVWNPSASRPPVIRVGEAQVAHVTANASLTPGIRIEDLVIGLKQLP
;
A
#
# COMPACT_ATOMS: atom_id res chain seq x y z
N MET A 1 -8.54 -53.60 4.99
CA MET A 1 -7.32 -52.81 4.70
C MET A 1 -7.67 -51.68 3.75
N ARG A 2 -7.91 -50.46 4.26
CA ARG A 2 -8.04 -49.23 3.46
C ARG A 2 -7.13 -48.16 4.07
N HIS A 3 -5.99 -47.99 3.40
CA HIS A 3 -5.10 -46.83 3.24
C HIS A 3 -4.69 -45.94 4.44
N PRO A 4 -3.51 -46.20 5.06
CA PRO A 4 -2.77 -45.21 5.87
C PRO A 4 -2.42 -43.91 5.11
N GLN A 5 -2.43 -43.94 3.78
CA GLN A 5 -2.18 -42.77 2.92
C GLN A 5 -3.30 -41.70 2.97
N VAL A 6 -4.55 -42.10 3.27
CA VAL A 6 -5.68 -41.15 3.42
C VAL A 6 -5.57 -40.40 4.76
N LEU A 7 -5.10 -41.08 5.81
CA LEU A 7 -4.85 -40.48 7.13
C LEU A 7 -3.70 -39.48 7.07
N ILE A 8 -2.61 -39.82 6.36
CA ILE A 8 -1.45 -38.93 6.17
C ILE A 8 -1.83 -37.69 5.34
N ALA A 9 -2.66 -37.83 4.31
CA ALA A 9 -3.15 -36.70 3.52
C ALA A 9 -4.11 -35.78 4.30
N ALA A 10 -4.95 -36.34 5.18
CA ALA A 10 -5.82 -35.58 6.08
C ALA A 10 -5.03 -34.81 7.17
N ILE A 11 -3.96 -35.42 7.70
CA ILE A 11 -3.05 -34.80 8.67
C ILE A 11 -2.24 -33.65 8.02
N ALA A 12 -1.79 -33.83 6.77
CA ALA A 12 -1.02 -32.81 6.03
C ALA A 12 -1.85 -31.57 5.66
N LEU A 13 -3.15 -31.73 5.39
CA LEU A 13 -4.05 -30.61 5.09
C LEU A 13 -4.43 -29.80 6.36
N TRP A 14 -4.29 -30.41 7.54
CA TRP A 14 -4.65 -29.82 8.84
C TRP A 14 -3.54 -29.00 9.50
N LEU A 15 -2.27 -29.31 9.19
CA LEU A 15 -1.09 -28.54 9.64
C LEU A 15 -1.00 -27.11 9.06
N ALA A 16 -1.92 -26.71 8.18
CA ALA A 16 -1.95 -25.39 7.54
C ALA A 16 -2.81 -24.35 8.28
N MET A 17 -3.48 -24.69 9.39
CA MET A 17 -4.25 -23.71 10.18
C MET A 17 -3.37 -23.04 11.26
N PRO A 18 -3.57 -21.75 11.55
CA PRO A 18 -2.74 -21.04 12.52
C PRO A 18 -2.84 -21.69 13.91
N VAL A 19 -1.70 -22.09 14.45
CA VAL A 19 -1.54 -22.61 15.81
C VAL A 19 -1.81 -21.48 16.81
N GLY A 20 -3.08 -21.36 17.22
CA GLY A 20 -3.52 -20.38 18.22
C GLY A 20 -4.93 -20.63 18.78
N LEU A 21 -5.50 -21.80 18.49
CA LEU A 21 -6.89 -22.12 18.80
C LEU A 21 -6.97 -23.33 19.72
N HIS A 22 -7.51 -23.07 20.90
CA HIS A 22 -8.06 -24.06 21.83
C HIS A 22 -8.86 -25.14 21.08
N GLY A 23 -8.73 -26.39 21.52
CA GLY A 23 -9.35 -27.56 20.92
C GLY A 23 -10.24 -28.29 21.90
N ASP A 24 -10.60 -29.53 21.57
CA ASP A 24 -11.27 -30.38 22.56
C ASP A 24 -10.24 -30.79 23.62
N THR A 25 -10.68 -31.01 24.86
CA THR A 25 -9.81 -31.50 25.92
C THR A 25 -10.00 -33.00 26.07
N VAL A 26 -8.97 -33.75 25.72
CA VAL A 26 -8.90 -35.20 25.94
C VAL A 26 -8.46 -35.44 27.38
N VAL A 27 -9.33 -36.04 28.19
CA VAL A 27 -9.04 -36.46 29.56
C VAL A 27 -8.72 -37.94 29.52
N LEU A 28 -7.50 -38.30 29.89
CA LEU A 28 -7.05 -39.68 29.99
C LEU A 28 -7.46 -40.30 31.33
N LYS A 29 -7.62 -41.62 31.39
CA LYS A 29 -7.98 -42.36 32.61
C LYS A 29 -6.96 -42.24 33.74
N ASP A 30 -5.72 -41.88 33.40
CA ASP A 30 -4.66 -41.59 34.36
C ASP A 30 -4.70 -40.13 34.89
N GLY A 31 -5.70 -39.35 34.49
CA GLY A 31 -5.92 -37.97 34.93
C GLY A 31 -5.20 -36.91 34.10
N ARG A 32 -4.34 -37.30 33.14
CA ARG A 32 -3.71 -36.33 32.23
C ARG A 32 -4.74 -35.68 31.31
N ARG A 33 -4.60 -34.38 31.08
CA ARG A 33 -5.46 -33.59 30.19
C ARG A 33 -4.62 -33.09 29.02
N VAL A 34 -5.12 -33.29 27.80
CA VAL A 34 -4.45 -32.88 26.57
C VAL A 34 -5.44 -32.06 25.75
N GLU A 35 -5.18 -30.76 25.63
CA GLU A 35 -5.98 -29.87 24.81
C GLU A 35 -5.43 -29.81 23.39
N GLY A 36 -6.31 -30.02 22.41
CA GLY A 36 -5.94 -29.92 21.01
C GLY A 36 -7.10 -30.32 20.12
N GLN A 37 -6.95 -30.12 18.82
CA GLN A 37 -8.03 -30.52 17.93
C GLN A 37 -8.04 -32.04 17.77
N THR A 38 -9.21 -32.65 17.96
CA THR A 38 -9.33 -34.12 17.99
C THR A 38 -9.86 -34.68 16.67
N VAL A 39 -9.29 -35.81 16.24
CA VAL A 39 -9.79 -36.63 15.14
C VAL A 39 -9.80 -38.08 15.60
N GLU A 40 -10.98 -38.71 15.58
CA GLU A 40 -11.11 -40.14 15.87
C GLU A 40 -10.91 -40.96 14.58
N SER A 41 -10.03 -41.96 14.63
CA SER A 41 -9.78 -42.91 13.54
C SER A 41 -9.65 -44.33 14.08
N GLY A 42 -10.72 -45.11 13.95
CA GLY A 42 -10.78 -46.46 14.53
C GLY A 42 -10.70 -46.41 16.05
N ASP A 43 -9.70 -47.09 16.62
CA ASP A 43 -9.44 -47.15 18.08
C ASP A 43 -8.42 -46.09 18.55
N THR A 44 -8.12 -45.09 17.71
CA THR A 44 -7.13 -44.06 18.01
C THR A 44 -7.76 -42.68 17.91
N VAL A 45 -7.50 -41.84 18.91
CA VAL A 45 -7.82 -40.42 18.91
C VAL A 45 -6.53 -39.64 18.71
N ILE A 46 -6.47 -38.87 17.63
CA ILE A 46 -5.36 -38.01 17.29
C ILE A 46 -5.66 -36.61 17.81
N VAL A 47 -4.75 -36.05 18.58
CA VAL A 47 -4.85 -34.71 19.19
C VAL A 47 -3.74 -33.83 18.63
N SER A 48 -4.11 -32.81 17.88
CA SER A 48 -3.18 -31.80 17.38
C SER A 48 -3.01 -30.68 18.40
N THR A 49 -1.83 -30.57 18.99
CA THR A 49 -1.48 -29.56 20.01
C THR A 49 -0.48 -28.55 19.44
N PRO A 50 -0.27 -27.38 20.08
CA PRO A 50 0.80 -26.45 19.68
C PRO A 50 2.20 -27.07 19.68
N ASP A 51 2.43 -28.07 20.53
CA ASP A 51 3.71 -28.79 20.67
C ASP A 51 3.83 -29.99 19.71
N GLY A 52 2.85 -30.17 18.80
CA GLY A 52 2.81 -31.24 17.82
C GLY A 52 1.63 -32.21 18.00
N ILE A 53 1.64 -33.27 17.20
CA ILE A 53 0.55 -34.25 17.15
C ILE A 53 0.80 -35.35 18.17
N ARG A 54 -0.23 -35.70 18.95
CA ARG A 54 -0.24 -36.82 19.88
C ARG A 54 -1.34 -37.80 19.50
N SER A 55 -1.13 -39.08 19.74
CA SER A 55 -2.14 -40.13 19.49
C SER A 55 -2.36 -40.94 20.76
N PHE A 56 -3.62 -41.14 21.12
CA PHE A 56 -4.03 -41.94 22.28
C PHE A 56 -4.98 -43.04 21.81
N ARG A 57 -4.94 -44.19 22.47
CA ARG A 57 -5.97 -45.21 22.22
C ARG A 57 -7.29 -44.81 22.86
N ARG A 58 -8.41 -45.24 22.29
CA ARG A 58 -9.73 -44.85 22.81
C ARG A 58 -9.97 -45.37 24.23
N ASP A 59 -9.41 -46.54 24.57
CA ASP A 59 -9.48 -47.15 25.89
C ASP A 59 -8.63 -46.45 26.97
N GLU A 60 -7.64 -45.64 26.56
CA GLU A 60 -6.84 -44.78 27.45
C GLU A 60 -7.58 -43.48 27.82
N ILE A 61 -8.60 -43.11 27.06
CA ILE A 61 -9.36 -41.87 27.22
C ILE A 61 -10.56 -42.11 28.14
N ASP A 62 -10.67 -41.31 29.19
CA ASP A 62 -11.86 -41.23 30.04
C ASP A 62 -13.00 -40.52 29.29
N ARG A 63 -12.73 -39.30 28.81
CA ARG A 63 -13.70 -38.49 28.06
C ARG A 63 -13.03 -37.45 27.17
N ILE A 64 -13.78 -36.94 26.20
CA ILE A 64 -13.39 -35.80 25.37
C ILE A 64 -14.37 -34.66 25.67
N GLU A 65 -13.86 -33.60 26.27
CA GLU A 65 -14.62 -32.38 26.57
C GLU A 65 -14.57 -31.48 25.34
N PRO A 66 -15.69 -31.18 24.65
CA PRO A 66 -15.61 -30.51 23.38
C PRO A 66 -15.34 -29.01 23.56
N ASP A 67 -14.72 -28.40 22.55
CA ASP A 67 -14.31 -26.99 22.61
C ASP A 67 -15.49 -26.05 22.94
N LEU A 68 -15.46 -25.46 24.14
CA LEU A 68 -16.51 -24.54 24.61
C LEU A 68 -16.70 -23.36 23.66
N LEU A 69 -15.64 -22.91 22.96
CA LEU A 69 -15.78 -21.86 21.95
C LEU A 69 -16.69 -22.31 20.81
N LYS A 70 -16.52 -23.52 20.28
CA LYS A 70 -17.38 -24.06 19.20
C LYS A 70 -18.83 -24.25 19.64
N GLN A 71 -19.06 -24.57 20.91
CA GLN A 71 -20.41 -24.77 21.46
C GLN A 71 -21.14 -23.48 21.79
N ALA A 72 -20.41 -22.41 22.14
CA ALA A 72 -21.01 -21.14 22.49
C ALA A 72 -21.76 -20.52 21.29
N ASP A 73 -22.89 -19.87 21.59
CA ASP A 73 -23.63 -19.13 20.59
C ASP A 73 -22.79 -17.99 19.99
N ALA A 74 -23.21 -17.48 18.83
CA ALA A 74 -22.45 -16.47 18.11
C ALA A 74 -22.20 -15.18 18.93
N PRO A 75 -23.19 -14.63 19.67
CA PRO A 75 -22.96 -13.47 20.54
C PRO A 75 -21.93 -13.72 21.64
N THR A 76 -22.01 -14.85 22.34
CA THR A 76 -21.11 -15.19 23.45
C THR A 76 -19.67 -15.37 22.95
N ARG A 77 -19.50 -16.05 21.81
CA ARG A 77 -18.19 -16.13 21.13
C ARG A 77 -17.65 -14.76 20.73
N ALA A 78 -18.49 -13.91 20.14
CA ALA A 78 -18.07 -12.60 19.68
C ALA A 78 -17.57 -11.73 20.84
N ALA A 79 -18.31 -11.72 21.97
CA ALA A 79 -17.92 -11.00 23.17
C ALA A 79 -16.57 -11.50 23.74
N PHE A 80 -16.37 -12.82 23.80
CA PHE A 80 -15.10 -13.41 24.24
C PHE A 80 -13.93 -13.01 23.34
N HIS A 81 -14.10 -13.07 22.01
CA HIS A 81 -13.07 -12.67 21.06
C HIS A 81 -12.77 -11.17 21.14
N LEU A 82 -13.77 -10.34 21.42
CA LEU A 82 -13.58 -8.91 21.63
C LEU A 82 -12.72 -8.65 22.88
N ALA A 83 -13.06 -9.26 24.02
CA ALA A 83 -12.28 -9.16 25.25
C ALA A 83 -10.82 -9.61 25.03
N ARG A 84 -10.61 -10.71 24.32
CA ARG A 84 -9.26 -11.19 23.96
C ARG A 84 -8.49 -10.17 23.12
N LYS A 85 -9.13 -9.60 22.10
CA LYS A 85 -8.52 -8.57 21.24
C LYS A 85 -8.19 -7.30 22.03
N GLU A 86 -9.05 -6.92 22.97
CA GLU A 86 -8.86 -5.77 23.84
C GLU A 86 -7.71 -5.98 24.83
N ALA A 87 -7.63 -7.17 25.45
CA ALA A 87 -6.54 -7.55 26.34
C ALA A 87 -5.18 -7.48 25.62
N LEU A 88 -5.10 -7.98 24.39
CA LEU A 88 -3.87 -7.96 23.58
C LEU A 88 -3.44 -6.56 23.12
N ARG A 89 -4.32 -5.55 23.23
CA ARG A 89 -4.03 -4.15 22.91
C ARG A 89 -3.59 -3.34 24.13
N ARG A 90 -3.61 -3.93 25.33
CA ARG A 90 -3.15 -3.28 26.55
C ARG A 90 -1.62 -3.19 26.58
N ALA A 91 -1.07 -2.27 27.36
CA ALA A 91 0.38 -2.09 27.45
C ALA A 91 1.01 -3.11 28.41
N THR A 92 0.28 -3.48 29.47
CA THR A 92 0.76 -4.37 30.54
C THR A 92 -0.13 -5.58 30.72
N ALA A 93 0.43 -6.67 31.23
CA ALA A 93 -0.35 -7.84 31.60
C ALA A 93 -1.38 -7.52 32.70
N ALA A 94 -1.07 -6.57 33.60
CA ALA A 94 -2.00 -6.11 34.65
C ALA A 94 -3.26 -5.45 34.07
N GLU A 95 -3.13 -4.64 33.03
CA GLU A 95 -4.28 -4.06 32.32
C GLU A 95 -5.10 -5.14 31.60
N ALA A 96 -4.45 -6.15 31.01
CA ALA A 96 -5.15 -7.29 30.41
C ALA A 96 -5.92 -8.11 31.45
N VAL A 97 -5.42 -8.25 32.68
CA VAL A 97 -6.15 -8.84 33.80
C VAL A 97 -7.46 -8.08 34.05
N THR A 98 -7.42 -6.73 34.06
CA THR A 98 -8.63 -5.92 34.23
C THR A 98 -9.66 -6.15 33.13
N VAL A 99 -9.23 -6.33 31.86
CA VAL A 99 -10.14 -6.65 30.75
C VAL A 99 -10.87 -7.97 30.99
N TRP A 100 -10.17 -9.02 31.42
CA TRP A 100 -10.79 -10.33 31.68
C TRP A 100 -11.68 -10.33 32.92
N GLN A 101 -11.29 -9.61 33.98
CA GLN A 101 -12.15 -9.39 35.15
C GLN A 101 -13.46 -8.70 34.76
N GLN A 102 -13.38 -7.66 33.94
CA GLN A 102 -14.55 -6.94 33.43
C GLN A 102 -15.45 -7.84 32.58
N TYR A 103 -14.87 -8.60 31.64
CA TYR A 103 -15.63 -9.56 30.82
C TYR A 103 -16.40 -10.55 31.70
N MET A 104 -15.77 -11.12 32.74
CA MET A 104 -16.42 -12.07 33.63
C MET A 104 -17.53 -11.43 34.48
N ALA A 105 -17.36 -10.17 34.89
CA ALA A 105 -18.36 -9.41 35.63
C ALA A 105 -19.59 -9.07 34.75
N ASP A 106 -19.37 -8.71 33.49
CA ASP A 106 -20.42 -8.35 32.53
C ASP A 106 -21.17 -9.58 32.00
N HIS A 107 -20.53 -10.76 32.04
CA HIS A 107 -21.06 -12.00 31.51
C HIS A 107 -21.11 -13.15 32.55
N PRO A 108 -21.79 -12.98 33.70
CA PRO A 108 -21.75 -13.93 34.83
C PRO A 108 -22.42 -15.28 34.55
N GLN A 109 -23.15 -15.40 33.44
CA GLN A 109 -23.83 -16.63 33.00
C GLN A 109 -23.24 -17.19 31.68
N SER A 110 -22.11 -16.64 31.21
CA SER A 110 -21.48 -17.09 29.96
C SER A 110 -21.01 -18.55 30.07
N SER A 111 -21.30 -19.35 29.03
CA SER A 111 -20.76 -20.70 28.89
C SER A 111 -19.23 -20.72 28.70
N LEU A 112 -18.62 -19.57 28.43
CA LEU A 112 -17.17 -19.40 28.25
C LEU A 112 -16.44 -18.93 29.52
N LEU A 113 -17.10 -18.84 30.68
CA LEU A 113 -16.44 -18.47 31.94
C LEU A 113 -15.21 -19.32 32.27
N PRO A 114 -15.19 -20.66 32.06
CA PRO A 114 -13.98 -21.45 32.27
C PRO A 114 -12.80 -20.99 31.39
N LYS A 115 -13.05 -20.72 30.10
CA LYS A 115 -12.01 -20.22 29.19
C LYS A 115 -11.57 -18.79 29.52
N ALA A 116 -12.48 -17.97 30.05
CA ALA A 116 -12.14 -16.63 30.51
C ALA A 116 -11.27 -16.68 31.77
N GLN A 117 -11.53 -17.64 32.66
CA GLN A 117 -10.67 -17.91 33.81
C GLN A 117 -9.28 -18.38 33.38
N ASP A 118 -9.17 -19.25 32.36
CA ASP A 118 -7.86 -19.68 31.83
C ASP A 118 -7.02 -18.51 31.29
N GLU A 119 -7.66 -17.60 30.54
CA GLU A 119 -7.00 -16.38 30.07
C GLU A 119 -6.65 -15.45 31.26
N LEU A 120 -7.56 -15.27 32.22
CA LEU A 120 -7.31 -14.48 33.43
C LEU A 120 -6.09 -15.00 34.21
N ASP A 121 -6.01 -16.31 34.46
CA ASP A 121 -4.91 -16.95 35.18
C ASP A 121 -3.58 -16.82 34.43
N ARG A 122 -3.63 -16.89 33.09
CA ARG A 122 -2.47 -16.64 32.23
C ARG A 122 -1.98 -15.20 32.36
N TRP A 123 -2.88 -14.22 32.29
CA TRP A 123 -2.53 -12.80 32.39
C TRP A 123 -2.12 -12.41 33.82
N GLN A 124 -2.68 -13.04 34.84
CA GLN A 124 -2.26 -12.84 36.24
C GLN A 124 -0.83 -13.33 36.49
N ARG A 125 -0.46 -14.50 35.95
CA ARG A 125 0.94 -14.99 36.02
C ARG A 125 1.89 -14.01 35.33
N ALA A 126 1.56 -13.60 34.11
CA ALA A 126 2.36 -12.61 33.39
C ALA A 126 2.44 -11.27 34.14
N ALA A 127 1.36 -10.83 34.79
CA ALA A 127 1.33 -9.61 35.59
C ALA A 127 2.21 -9.73 36.85
N ALA A 128 2.21 -10.89 37.51
CA ALA A 128 3.08 -11.17 38.66
C ALA A 128 4.57 -11.08 38.28
N ASP A 129 4.91 -11.50 37.06
CA ASP A 129 6.27 -11.40 36.50
C ASP A 129 6.59 -9.99 35.95
N GLY A 130 5.67 -9.03 36.06
CA GLY A 130 5.86 -7.66 35.55
C GLY A 130 5.93 -7.58 34.02
N HIS A 131 5.32 -8.53 33.31
CA HIS A 131 5.37 -8.57 31.85
C HIS A 131 4.56 -7.45 31.19
N VAL A 132 5.12 -6.99 30.07
CA VAL A 132 4.46 -6.08 29.12
C VAL A 132 3.87 -6.88 27.97
N ILE A 133 2.94 -6.27 27.25
CA ILE A 133 2.35 -6.85 26.05
C ILE A 133 3.00 -6.19 24.84
N TRP A 134 3.59 -6.99 23.96
CA TRP A 134 4.22 -6.51 22.75
C TRP A 134 4.08 -7.55 21.63
N GLY A 135 3.67 -7.13 20.44
CA GLY A 135 3.38 -8.03 19.32
C GLY A 135 2.34 -9.12 19.64
N GLY A 136 1.36 -8.81 20.50
CA GLY A 136 0.34 -9.75 20.96
C GLY A 136 0.85 -10.84 21.93
N LYS A 137 2.03 -10.67 22.53
CA LYS A 137 2.62 -11.62 23.48
C LYS A 137 2.98 -10.92 24.79
N ALA A 138 2.77 -11.63 25.90
CA ALA A 138 3.33 -11.23 27.19
C ALA A 138 4.82 -11.57 27.23
N MET A 139 5.67 -10.63 27.61
CA MET A 139 7.11 -10.84 27.78
C MET A 139 7.70 -9.88 28.80
N SER A 140 8.89 -10.19 29.31
CA SER A 140 9.61 -9.26 30.18
C SER A 140 9.97 -7.98 29.41
N PRO A 141 10.03 -6.81 30.08
CA PRO A 141 10.52 -5.58 29.45
C PRO A 141 11.91 -5.74 28.83
N GLN A 142 12.78 -6.53 29.48
CA GLN A 142 14.13 -6.82 29.00
C GLN A 142 14.11 -7.62 27.69
N ASP A 143 13.25 -8.64 27.58
CA ASP A 143 13.09 -9.40 26.34
C ASP A 143 12.53 -8.54 25.22
N ARG A 144 11.53 -7.68 25.51
CA ARG A 144 11.00 -6.71 24.54
C ARG A 144 12.11 -5.81 24.01
N ASP A 145 12.91 -5.23 24.91
CA ASP A 145 13.96 -4.29 24.54
C ASP A 145 15.09 -4.98 23.76
N ARG A 146 15.44 -6.23 24.12
CA ARG A 146 16.36 -7.07 23.34
C ARG A 146 15.83 -7.34 21.93
N ILE A 147 14.55 -7.70 21.79
CA ILE A 147 13.95 -7.96 20.48
C ILE A 147 13.91 -6.67 19.64
N LYS A 148 13.56 -5.53 20.25
CA LYS A 148 13.60 -4.23 19.57
C LYS A 148 15.00 -3.91 19.03
N ALA A 149 16.03 -4.05 19.86
CA ALA A 149 17.42 -3.84 19.45
C ALA A 149 17.81 -4.75 18.27
N GLN A 150 17.45 -6.04 18.35
CA GLN A 150 17.68 -6.99 17.26
C GLN A 150 16.95 -6.61 15.96
N VAL A 151 15.70 -6.12 16.06
CA VAL A 151 14.95 -5.62 14.89
C VAL A 151 15.67 -4.42 14.26
N TYR A 152 16.17 -3.48 15.07
CA TYR A 152 16.89 -2.31 14.56
C TYR A 152 18.19 -2.69 13.85
N GLU A 153 18.97 -3.61 14.41
CA GLU A 153 20.18 -4.15 13.76
C GLU A 153 19.87 -4.83 12.42
N LEU A 154 18.77 -5.58 12.35
CA LEU A 154 18.34 -6.23 11.10
C LEU A 154 17.89 -5.22 10.05
N ILE A 155 17.20 -4.14 10.46
CA ILE A 155 16.84 -3.06 9.56
C ILE A 155 18.10 -2.37 9.04
N ASP A 156 19.05 -2.05 9.92
CA ASP A 156 20.33 -1.43 9.55
C ASP A 156 21.10 -2.25 8.52
N SER A 157 21.30 -3.53 8.81
CA SER A 157 21.92 -4.49 7.87
C SER A 157 21.13 -4.57 6.56
N GLY A 158 19.80 -4.55 6.61
CA GLY A 158 18.94 -4.51 5.43
C GLY A 158 19.17 -3.27 4.56
N LEU A 159 19.28 -2.08 5.18
CA LEU A 159 19.52 -0.81 4.49
C LEU A 159 20.90 -0.75 3.85
N GLU A 160 21.94 -1.21 4.56
CA GLU A 160 23.29 -1.31 4.01
C GLU A 160 23.34 -2.20 2.77
N ARG A 161 22.61 -3.32 2.79
CA ARG A 161 22.49 -4.23 1.65
C ARG A 161 21.71 -3.63 0.48
N ILE A 162 20.66 -2.83 0.75
CA ILE A 162 19.96 -2.06 -0.29
C ILE A 162 20.94 -1.08 -0.95
N ALA A 163 21.73 -0.34 -0.17
CA ALA A 163 22.73 0.58 -0.68
C ALA A 163 23.81 -0.13 -1.52
N ALA A 164 24.17 -1.36 -1.16
CA ALA A 164 25.07 -2.22 -1.93
C ALA A 164 24.42 -2.90 -3.15
N GLY A 165 23.10 -2.75 -3.35
CA GLY A 165 22.34 -3.40 -4.43
C GLY A 165 22.05 -4.89 -4.21
N ASP A 166 22.36 -5.45 -3.03
CA ASP A 166 22.08 -6.84 -2.67
C ASP A 166 20.66 -6.99 -2.08
N PHE A 167 19.67 -6.83 -2.95
CA PHE A 167 18.25 -6.93 -2.58
C PHE A 167 17.85 -8.32 -2.04
N ALA A 168 18.57 -9.37 -2.45
CA ALA A 168 18.27 -10.73 -1.98
C ALA A 168 18.68 -10.91 -0.52
N ALA A 169 19.81 -10.35 -0.10
CA ALA A 169 20.23 -10.34 1.29
C ALA A 169 19.42 -9.34 2.12
N ALA A 170 19.16 -8.14 1.60
CA ALA A 170 18.30 -7.16 2.27
C ALA A 170 16.93 -7.74 2.62
N ARG A 171 16.33 -8.50 1.69
CA ARG A 171 15.07 -9.22 1.92
C ARG A 171 15.17 -10.17 3.11
N ARG A 172 16.25 -10.94 3.25
CA ARG A 172 16.38 -11.92 4.35
C ARG A 172 16.41 -11.22 5.71
N ASP A 173 17.18 -10.14 5.83
CA ASP A 173 17.32 -9.41 7.09
C ASP A 173 16.01 -8.71 7.45
N LEU A 174 15.38 -8.02 6.49
CA LEU A 174 14.13 -7.30 6.74
C LEU A 174 12.94 -8.26 6.97
N THR A 175 12.87 -9.41 6.31
CA THR A 175 11.85 -10.44 6.62
C THR A 175 12.07 -11.02 8.02
N ARG A 176 13.31 -11.14 8.49
CA ARG A 176 13.58 -11.54 9.88
C ARG A 176 13.15 -10.45 10.87
N ALA A 177 13.36 -9.18 10.54
CA ALA A 177 12.87 -8.05 11.33
C ALA A 177 11.33 -8.06 11.42
N GLU A 178 10.64 -8.22 10.30
CA GLU A 178 9.18 -8.39 10.22
C GLU A 178 8.69 -9.59 11.05
N GLY A 179 9.40 -10.71 11.03
CA GLY A 179 9.04 -11.88 11.84
C GLY A 179 9.12 -11.65 13.36
N LEU A 180 9.96 -10.70 13.80
CA LEU A 180 10.10 -10.31 15.20
C LEU A 180 9.14 -9.18 15.59
N TRP A 181 8.91 -8.23 14.68
CA TRP A 181 8.00 -7.10 14.83
C TRP A 181 7.16 -6.94 13.55
N THR A 182 5.96 -7.51 13.58
CA THR A 182 5.13 -7.75 12.39
C THR A 182 4.49 -6.53 11.75
N ASP A 183 4.37 -5.43 12.48
CA ASP A 183 3.76 -4.17 12.05
C ASP A 183 4.79 -3.03 12.04
N HIS A 184 6.09 -3.34 12.00
CA HIS A 184 7.13 -2.31 12.03
C HIS A 184 7.17 -1.50 10.71
N PRO A 185 6.81 -0.21 10.72
CA PRO A 185 6.62 0.57 9.50
C PRO A 185 7.92 0.72 8.69
N THR A 186 9.06 0.87 9.37
CA THR A 186 10.36 0.96 8.67
C THR A 186 10.70 -0.34 7.94
N ALA A 187 10.45 -1.50 8.57
CA ALA A 187 10.78 -2.78 7.95
C ALA A 187 9.91 -2.99 6.70
N HIS A 188 8.60 -2.70 6.81
CA HIS A 188 7.69 -2.78 5.68
C HIS A 188 8.02 -1.80 4.56
N PHE A 189 8.33 -0.54 4.85
CA PHE A 189 8.66 0.42 3.81
C PHE A 189 9.81 -0.08 2.92
N TYR A 190 10.89 -0.54 3.55
CA TYR A 190 12.06 -1.03 2.84
C TYR A 190 11.88 -2.44 2.24
N LEU A 191 11.04 -3.30 2.83
CA LEU A 191 10.58 -4.52 2.15
C LEU A 191 9.82 -4.19 0.86
N GLY A 192 9.00 -3.14 0.87
CA GLY A 192 8.33 -2.62 -0.32
C GLY A 192 9.31 -2.29 -1.44
N ASP A 193 10.38 -1.56 -1.12
CA ASP A 193 11.41 -1.21 -2.10
C ASP A 193 12.21 -2.43 -2.58
N VAL A 194 12.59 -3.32 -1.67
CA VAL A 194 13.31 -4.56 -1.98
C VAL A 194 12.50 -5.44 -2.93
N TRP A 195 11.23 -5.71 -2.63
CA TRP A 195 10.39 -6.56 -3.46
C TRP A 195 10.12 -5.99 -4.84
N ARG A 196 10.04 -4.66 -4.96
CA ARG A 196 9.93 -3.98 -6.26
C ARG A 196 11.18 -4.24 -7.11
N HIS A 197 12.38 -4.10 -6.54
CA HIS A 197 13.63 -4.40 -7.25
C HIS A 197 13.75 -5.88 -7.63
N LEU A 198 13.18 -6.77 -6.81
CA LEU A 198 13.05 -8.20 -7.12
C LEU A 198 11.91 -8.53 -8.10
N ARG A 199 11.33 -7.51 -8.77
CA ARG A 199 10.25 -7.63 -9.76
C ARG A 199 8.99 -8.33 -9.24
N ASN A 200 8.68 -8.14 -7.96
CA ASN A 200 7.43 -8.61 -7.35
C ASN A 200 6.58 -7.41 -6.86
N PRO A 201 5.92 -6.70 -7.78
CA PRO A 201 5.16 -5.49 -7.45
C PRO A 201 3.95 -5.79 -6.55
N ILE A 202 3.32 -6.95 -6.67
CA ILE A 202 2.17 -7.31 -5.82
C ILE A 202 2.58 -7.39 -4.35
N THR A 203 3.72 -8.05 -4.05
CA THR A 203 4.22 -8.10 -2.67
C THR A 203 4.75 -6.74 -2.21
N ALA A 204 5.40 -5.97 -3.08
CA ALA A 204 5.83 -4.61 -2.75
C ALA A 204 4.65 -3.71 -2.34
N ALA A 205 3.55 -3.73 -3.09
CA ALA A 205 2.34 -2.98 -2.77
C ALA A 205 1.77 -3.36 -1.40
N LYS A 206 1.75 -4.65 -1.04
CA LYS A 206 1.31 -5.12 0.29
C LYS A 206 2.13 -4.53 1.43
N HIS A 207 3.45 -4.42 1.26
CA HIS A 207 4.28 -3.84 2.31
C HIS A 207 4.11 -2.32 2.42
N TYR A 208 3.99 -1.59 1.31
CA TYR A 208 3.63 -0.17 1.38
C TYR A 208 2.24 0.05 1.99
N ASP A 209 1.28 -0.81 1.68
CA ASP A 209 -0.07 -0.79 2.26
C ASP A 209 -0.04 -1.04 3.78
N ALA A 210 0.82 -1.93 4.26
CA ALA A 210 1.04 -2.14 5.69
C ALA A 210 1.55 -0.86 6.39
N VAL A 211 2.45 -0.10 5.76
CA VAL A 211 2.89 1.21 6.28
C VAL A 211 1.73 2.19 6.33
N VAL A 212 0.86 2.22 5.31
CA VAL A 212 -0.35 3.06 5.30
C VAL A 212 -1.36 2.64 6.38
N GLY A 213 -1.38 1.36 6.76
CA GLY A 213 -2.18 0.86 7.88
C GLY A 213 -1.80 1.52 9.21
N GLU A 214 -0.50 1.64 9.48
CA GLU A 214 0.04 2.26 10.70
C GLU A 214 0.12 3.80 10.60
N LEU A 215 0.42 4.32 9.41
CA LEU A 215 0.57 5.74 9.12
C LEU A 215 -0.33 6.15 7.93
N PRO A 216 -1.63 6.38 8.17
CA PRO A 216 -2.62 6.60 7.10
C PRO A 216 -2.34 7.79 6.19
N ASP A 217 -1.59 8.78 6.67
CA ASP A 217 -1.31 10.01 5.95
C ASP A 217 0.15 10.11 5.45
N HIS A 218 0.93 9.02 5.56
CA HIS A 218 2.32 9.02 5.13
C HIS A 218 2.45 9.06 3.59
N VAL A 219 2.74 10.24 3.06
CA VAL A 219 2.76 10.55 1.62
C VAL A 219 3.67 9.63 0.80
N PRO A 220 4.92 9.35 1.20
CA PRO A 220 5.78 8.43 0.43
C PRO A 220 5.20 7.04 0.31
N ALA A 221 4.62 6.47 1.38
CA ALA A 221 4.01 5.14 1.33
C ALA A 221 2.76 5.12 0.42
N LEU A 222 1.90 6.14 0.53
CA LEU A 222 0.74 6.31 -0.34
C LEU A 222 1.14 6.39 -1.82
N ASN A 223 2.08 7.28 -2.16
CA ASN A 223 2.58 7.42 -3.53
C ASN A 223 3.21 6.12 -4.03
N ASN A 224 4.04 5.48 -3.21
CA ASN A 224 4.78 4.30 -3.64
C ASN A 224 3.86 3.10 -3.84
N CYS A 225 2.88 2.91 -2.96
CA CYS A 225 1.82 1.93 -3.16
C CYS A 225 1.05 2.23 -4.46
N ALA A 226 0.66 3.49 -4.68
CA ALA A 226 -0.06 3.89 -5.88
C ALA A 226 0.71 3.59 -7.17
N CYS A 227 2.01 3.92 -7.21
CA CYS A 227 2.88 3.66 -8.35
C CYS A 227 2.96 2.17 -8.67
N VAL A 228 3.15 1.33 -7.64
CA VAL A 228 3.27 -0.12 -7.80
C VAL A 228 1.92 -0.76 -8.17
N CYS A 229 0.80 -0.29 -7.63
CA CYS A 229 -0.54 -0.71 -8.03
C CYS A 229 -0.83 -0.40 -9.50
N ALA A 230 -0.45 0.80 -9.97
CA ALA A 230 -0.61 1.17 -11.38
C ALA A 230 0.23 0.28 -12.33
N GLN A 231 1.44 -0.13 -11.92
CA GLN A 231 2.27 -1.06 -12.70
C GLN A 231 1.60 -2.41 -12.95
N VAL A 232 0.79 -2.87 -11.99
CA VAL A 232 -0.01 -4.11 -12.13
C VAL A 232 -1.44 -3.85 -12.64
N LYS A 233 -1.70 -2.64 -13.16
CA LYS A 233 -2.99 -2.19 -13.71
C LYS A 233 -4.15 -2.25 -12.71
N ASP A 234 -3.87 -2.17 -11.41
CA ASP A 234 -4.87 -1.93 -10.36
C ASP A 234 -5.09 -0.42 -10.18
N TYR A 235 -5.72 0.19 -11.19
CA TYR A 235 -5.94 1.64 -11.20
C TYR A 235 -6.95 2.10 -10.15
N ARG A 236 -7.83 1.22 -9.68
CA ARG A 236 -8.76 1.55 -8.60
C ARG A 236 -7.98 1.92 -7.34
N THR A 237 -7.08 1.05 -6.91
CA THR A 237 -6.25 1.28 -5.72
C THR A 237 -5.25 2.40 -5.98
N ALA A 238 -4.63 2.42 -7.17
CA ALA A 238 -3.62 3.41 -7.51
C ALA A 238 -4.16 4.85 -7.45
N VAL A 239 -5.29 5.12 -8.10
CA VAL A 239 -5.90 6.46 -8.12
C VAL A 239 -6.29 6.91 -6.72
N THR A 240 -6.87 6.01 -5.90
CA THR A 240 -7.24 6.34 -4.52
C THR A 240 -6.03 6.68 -3.65
N TYR A 241 -4.93 5.91 -3.73
CA TYR A 241 -3.73 6.21 -2.93
C TYR A 241 -2.99 7.45 -3.41
N LEU A 242 -2.87 7.68 -4.72
CA LEU A 242 -2.24 8.90 -5.22
C LEU A 242 -3.07 10.14 -4.88
N ALA A 243 -4.40 10.07 -4.95
CA ALA A 243 -5.27 11.18 -4.55
C ALA A 243 -5.15 11.49 -3.06
N ARG A 244 -5.03 10.46 -2.21
CA ARG A 244 -4.75 10.65 -0.77
C ARG A 244 -3.40 11.32 -0.54
N ALA A 245 -2.35 10.91 -1.25
CA ALA A 245 -1.04 11.55 -1.16
C ALA A 245 -1.11 13.03 -1.55
N ILE A 246 -1.75 13.35 -2.69
CA ILE A 246 -1.93 14.72 -3.19
C ILE A 246 -2.69 15.59 -2.19
N ARG A 247 -3.74 15.07 -1.52
CA ARG A 247 -4.49 15.82 -0.51
C ARG A 247 -3.65 16.21 0.71
N ARG A 248 -2.55 15.50 0.97
CA ARG A 248 -1.64 15.79 2.08
C ARG A 248 -0.48 16.71 1.68
N ASP A 249 -0.08 16.67 0.41
CA ASP A 249 1.03 17.47 -0.13
C ASP A 249 0.74 17.92 -1.56
N ASP A 250 -0.19 18.88 -1.71
CA ASP A 250 -0.74 19.32 -3.00
C ASP A 250 0.22 20.20 -3.83
N GLN A 251 1.29 20.69 -3.20
CA GLN A 251 2.37 21.42 -3.84
C GLN A 251 3.50 20.52 -4.34
N ASN A 252 3.46 19.21 -4.04
CA ASN A 252 4.47 18.27 -4.48
C ASN A 252 4.40 18.02 -5.98
N ASP A 253 5.37 18.57 -6.70
CA ASP A 253 5.43 18.47 -8.16
C ASP A 253 5.55 17.03 -8.66
N LEU A 254 6.21 16.14 -7.90
CA LEU A 254 6.38 14.73 -8.28
C LEU A 254 5.04 13.98 -8.21
N LEU A 255 4.19 14.27 -7.21
CA LEU A 255 2.86 13.68 -7.14
C LEU A 255 2.00 14.09 -8.34
N ALA A 256 2.08 15.35 -8.76
CA ALA A 256 1.38 15.83 -9.95
C ALA A 256 1.94 15.22 -11.25
N ASP A 257 3.25 15.01 -11.34
CA ASP A 257 3.88 14.34 -12.47
C ASP A 257 3.47 12.86 -12.55
N ASN A 258 3.42 12.17 -11.42
CA ASN A 258 2.88 10.80 -11.34
C ASN A 258 1.39 10.74 -11.70
N ALA A 259 0.60 11.76 -11.33
CA ALA A 259 -0.81 11.83 -11.68
C ALA A 259 -0.99 11.90 -13.21
N TRP A 260 -0.17 12.68 -13.91
CA TRP A 260 -0.17 12.74 -15.37
C TRP A 260 0.10 11.37 -16.01
N GLU A 261 1.17 10.69 -15.59
CA GLU A 261 1.51 9.35 -16.12
C GLU A 261 0.38 8.36 -15.83
N MET A 262 -0.14 8.34 -14.61
CA MET A 262 -1.16 7.39 -14.17
C MET A 262 -2.48 7.56 -14.91
N LEU A 263 -2.94 8.81 -15.08
CA LEU A 263 -4.16 9.11 -15.84
C LEU A 263 -4.00 8.72 -17.30
N HIS A 264 -2.84 8.98 -17.90
CA HIS A 264 -2.58 8.55 -19.27
C HIS A 264 -2.55 7.02 -19.41
N MET A 265 -1.88 6.31 -18.50
CA MET A 265 -1.84 4.84 -18.49
C MET A 265 -3.25 4.24 -18.36
N LEU A 266 -4.08 4.78 -17.45
CA LEU A 266 -5.47 4.37 -17.27
C LEU A 266 -6.28 4.57 -18.55
N GLU A 267 -6.14 5.73 -19.21
CA GLU A 267 -6.89 6.02 -20.44
C GLU A 267 -6.44 5.13 -21.60
N LEU A 268 -5.14 4.90 -21.75
CA LEU A 268 -4.60 3.98 -22.73
C LEU A 268 -5.14 2.55 -22.54
N ASP A 269 -5.19 2.08 -21.30
CA ASP A 269 -5.73 0.75 -20.99
C ASP A 269 -7.25 0.64 -21.18
N LYS A 270 -8.01 1.73 -21.00
CA LYS A 270 -9.46 1.77 -21.30
C LYS A 270 -9.74 1.63 -22.79
N GLN A 271 -8.84 2.09 -23.65
CA GLN A 271 -8.94 1.98 -25.11
C GLN A 271 -8.53 0.59 -25.63
N GLY A 272 -7.98 -0.26 -24.76
CA GLY A 272 -7.61 -1.63 -25.09
C GLY A 272 -8.82 -2.52 -25.40
N PRO A 273 -8.59 -3.67 -26.04
CA PRO A 273 -9.66 -4.62 -26.33
C PRO A 273 -10.18 -5.28 -25.05
N GLY A 274 -11.50 -5.28 -24.88
CA GLY A 274 -12.19 -6.00 -23.80
C GLY A 274 -12.69 -5.10 -22.67
N LEU A 275 -13.87 -5.47 -22.15
CA LEU A 275 -14.50 -4.73 -21.06
C LEU A 275 -13.85 -5.09 -19.71
N ARG A 276 -13.24 -4.11 -19.05
CA ARG A 276 -12.71 -4.24 -17.69
C ARG A 276 -13.63 -3.57 -16.68
N LEU A 277 -14.39 -4.40 -15.96
CA LEU A 277 -15.41 -3.93 -15.00
C LEU A 277 -14.82 -3.15 -13.81
N ASP A 278 -13.55 -3.37 -13.50
CA ASP A 278 -12.85 -2.69 -12.42
C ASP A 278 -12.56 -1.21 -12.72
N PHE A 279 -12.50 -0.80 -14.00
CA PHE A 279 -12.36 0.61 -14.38
C PHE A 279 -13.55 1.47 -13.96
N PHE A 280 -14.76 0.89 -13.93
CA PHE A 280 -15.96 1.60 -13.43
C PHE A 280 -15.94 1.78 -11.91
N LYS A 281 -15.02 1.13 -11.19
CA LYS A 281 -14.84 1.27 -9.74
C LYS A 281 -13.75 2.28 -9.39
N VAL A 282 -13.08 2.88 -10.37
CA VAL A 282 -12.15 3.98 -10.14
C VAL A 282 -12.95 5.20 -9.68
N SER A 283 -12.54 5.79 -8.56
CA SER A 283 -13.24 6.92 -7.95
C SER A 283 -13.16 8.16 -8.85
N VAL A 284 -14.32 8.70 -9.22
CA VAL A 284 -14.43 9.93 -10.02
C VAL A 284 -13.84 11.13 -9.27
N ASP A 285 -14.08 11.23 -7.97
CA ASP A 285 -13.60 12.37 -7.17
C ASP A 285 -12.09 12.30 -6.91
N ASP A 286 -11.54 11.09 -6.73
CA ASP A 286 -10.08 10.92 -6.66
C ASP A 286 -9.44 11.22 -8.03
N THR A 287 -10.08 10.82 -9.13
CA THR A 287 -9.62 11.18 -10.48
C THR A 287 -9.58 12.70 -10.68
N LYS A 288 -10.63 13.42 -10.26
CA LYS A 288 -10.65 14.90 -10.28
C LYS A 288 -9.55 15.51 -9.41
N THR A 289 -9.21 14.88 -8.30
CA THR A 289 -8.10 15.31 -7.42
C THR A 289 -6.77 15.25 -8.18
N LEU A 290 -6.50 14.14 -8.87
CA LEU A 290 -5.30 14.00 -9.72
C LEU A 290 -5.29 15.05 -10.84
N GLU A 291 -6.39 15.22 -11.56
CA GLU A 291 -6.50 16.22 -12.62
C GLU A 291 -6.31 17.66 -12.12
N ALA A 292 -6.80 17.97 -10.92
CA ALA A 292 -6.60 19.28 -10.30
C ALA A 292 -5.12 19.54 -9.97
N ALA A 293 -4.40 18.54 -9.45
CA ALA A 293 -2.95 18.62 -9.22
C ALA A 293 -2.20 18.82 -10.54
N CYS A 294 -2.56 18.08 -11.59
CA CYS A 294 -2.01 18.25 -12.94
C CYS A 294 -2.19 19.68 -13.46
N ARG A 295 -3.39 20.26 -13.31
CA ARG A 295 -3.68 21.65 -13.71
C ARG A 295 -2.89 22.66 -12.88
N ALA A 296 -2.86 22.51 -11.56
CA ALA A 296 -2.12 23.40 -10.67
C ALA A 296 -0.61 23.41 -11.03
N ARG A 297 -0.03 22.24 -11.28
CA ARG A 297 1.36 22.11 -11.73
C ARG A 297 1.59 22.78 -13.08
N GLN A 298 0.70 22.58 -14.05
CA GLN A 298 0.79 23.23 -15.35
C GLN A 298 0.73 24.77 -15.23
N GLU A 299 -0.13 25.33 -14.37
CA GLU A 299 -0.19 26.78 -14.18
C GLU A 299 1.11 27.33 -13.56
N ARG A 300 1.69 26.65 -12.57
CA ARG A 300 3.00 27.03 -12.02
C ARG A 300 4.11 27.01 -13.08
N MET A 301 4.10 26.02 -13.96
CA MET A 301 5.12 25.86 -15.00
C MET A 301 4.94 26.82 -16.17
N LYS A 302 3.70 27.20 -16.48
CA LYS A 302 3.39 28.20 -17.50
C LYS A 302 4.00 29.57 -17.17
N ALA A 303 4.07 29.93 -15.89
CA ALA A 303 4.77 31.15 -15.45
C ALA A 303 6.27 31.14 -15.77
N GLN A 304 6.84 29.97 -16.10
CA GLN A 304 8.23 29.79 -16.54
C GLN A 304 8.35 29.51 -18.05
N ASP A 305 7.32 29.81 -18.84
CA ASP A 305 7.20 29.48 -20.28
C ASP A 305 7.34 27.96 -20.57
N LYS A 306 6.81 27.12 -19.68
CA LYS A 306 6.83 25.66 -19.84
C LYS A 306 5.44 25.06 -19.96
N MET A 307 5.24 24.26 -20.99
CA MET A 307 4.02 23.52 -21.29
C MET A 307 4.29 22.02 -21.28
N ARG A 308 3.35 21.23 -20.75
CA ARG A 308 3.48 19.78 -20.68
C ARG A 308 3.18 19.16 -22.05
N TRP A 309 4.07 18.30 -22.54
CA TRP A 309 3.88 17.48 -23.73
C TRP A 309 4.25 16.02 -23.41
N GLY A 310 3.28 15.24 -22.94
CA GLY A 310 3.54 13.90 -22.40
C GLY A 310 4.27 13.99 -21.06
N SER A 311 5.38 13.28 -20.89
CA SER A 311 6.24 13.32 -19.71
C SER A 311 7.22 14.49 -19.69
N ARG A 312 7.37 15.23 -20.81
CA ARG A 312 8.34 16.32 -20.93
C ARG A 312 7.70 17.70 -20.81
N TRP A 313 8.52 18.65 -20.37
CA TRP A 313 8.24 20.08 -20.42
C TRP A 313 8.89 20.68 -21.66
N VAL A 314 8.12 21.40 -22.47
CA VAL A 314 8.58 22.10 -23.68
C VAL A 314 8.28 23.60 -23.55
N SER A 315 8.91 24.43 -24.37
CA SER A 315 8.59 25.87 -24.39
C SER A 315 7.16 26.13 -24.88
N GLY A 316 6.57 27.28 -24.54
CA GLY A 316 5.26 27.68 -25.06
C GLY A 316 5.22 27.72 -26.60
N ALA A 317 6.30 28.19 -27.22
CA ALA A 317 6.45 28.23 -28.68
C ALA A 317 6.50 26.82 -29.29
N GLU A 318 7.34 25.92 -28.75
CA GLU A 318 7.43 24.53 -29.22
C GLU A 318 6.10 23.79 -29.05
N TYR A 319 5.41 23.98 -27.92
CA TYR A 319 4.09 23.40 -27.69
C TYR A 319 3.07 23.84 -28.74
N ALA A 320 3.04 25.14 -29.06
CA ALA A 320 2.13 25.68 -30.08
C ALA A 320 2.41 25.08 -31.46
N THR A 321 3.69 24.91 -31.83
CA THR A 321 4.10 24.23 -33.07
C THR A 321 3.62 22.78 -33.09
N LEU A 322 3.95 22.00 -32.06
CA LEU A 322 3.56 20.58 -31.97
C LEU A 322 2.04 20.40 -32.03
N LEU A 323 1.30 21.24 -31.31
CA LEU A 323 -0.16 21.19 -31.31
C LEU A 323 -0.76 21.60 -32.67
N GLY A 324 -0.15 22.56 -33.36
CA GLY A 324 -0.55 22.97 -34.71
C GLY A 324 -0.36 21.83 -35.71
N GLU A 325 0.84 21.25 -35.74
CA GLU A 325 1.18 20.09 -36.57
C GLU A 325 0.28 18.88 -36.29
N GLN A 326 -0.03 18.62 -35.01
CA GLN A 326 -0.94 17.55 -34.61
C GLN A 326 -2.35 17.77 -35.19
N LYS A 327 -2.90 18.99 -35.07
CA LYS A 327 -4.22 19.34 -35.59
C LYS A 327 -4.29 19.28 -37.12
N ASP A 328 -3.23 19.72 -37.80
CA ASP A 328 -3.14 19.65 -39.26
C ASP A 328 -3.08 18.19 -39.75
N ALA A 329 -2.32 17.34 -39.07
CA ALA A 329 -2.29 15.90 -39.33
C ALA A 329 -3.66 15.26 -39.08
N ASP A 330 -4.34 15.58 -37.97
CA ASP A 330 -5.69 15.07 -37.67
C ASP A 330 -6.70 15.46 -38.73
N ARG A 331 -6.69 16.73 -39.17
CA ARG A 331 -7.56 17.21 -40.25
C ARG A 331 -7.31 16.43 -41.53
N ARG A 332 -6.04 16.27 -41.93
CA ARG A 332 -5.68 15.55 -43.16
C ARG A 332 -6.05 14.08 -43.10
N MET A 333 -5.86 13.42 -41.96
CA MET A 333 -6.31 12.03 -41.76
C MET A 333 -7.82 11.90 -41.86
N ALA A 334 -8.59 12.85 -41.31
CA ALA A 334 -10.05 12.83 -41.40
C ALA A 334 -10.55 13.01 -42.85
N GLU A 335 -9.92 13.90 -43.63
CA GLU A 335 -10.18 14.08 -45.05
C GLU A 335 -9.89 12.79 -45.83
N LEU A 336 -8.69 12.23 -45.67
CA LEU A 336 -8.27 10.99 -46.32
C LEU A 336 -9.19 9.82 -45.95
N ALA A 337 -9.61 9.71 -44.69
CA ALA A 337 -10.55 8.69 -44.25
C ALA A 337 -11.91 8.82 -44.94
N SER A 338 -12.39 10.05 -45.15
CA SER A 338 -13.65 10.32 -45.88
C SER A 338 -13.55 9.96 -47.37
N GLU A 339 -12.44 10.31 -48.02
CA GLU A 339 -12.18 9.96 -49.43
C GLU A 339 -12.06 8.44 -49.61
N ILE A 340 -11.28 7.77 -48.77
CA ILE A 340 -11.14 6.30 -48.78
C ILE A 340 -12.49 5.63 -48.54
N LYS A 341 -13.29 6.12 -47.58
CA LYS A 341 -14.63 5.59 -47.32
C LYS A 341 -15.55 5.74 -48.54
N THR A 342 -15.44 6.84 -49.28
CA THR A 342 -16.21 7.08 -50.51
C THR A 342 -15.81 6.08 -51.59
N LEU A 343 -14.51 5.93 -51.85
CA LEU A 343 -14.00 4.94 -52.80
C LEU A 343 -14.35 3.50 -52.41
N ASP A 344 -14.28 3.16 -51.12
CA ASP A 344 -14.69 1.84 -50.61
C ASP A 344 -16.18 1.57 -50.87
N ALA A 345 -17.03 2.58 -50.71
CA ALA A 345 -18.46 2.46 -51.03
C ALA A 345 -18.72 2.31 -52.54
N GLU A 346 -17.96 3.01 -53.38
CA GLU A 346 -18.03 2.86 -54.85
C GLU A 346 -17.58 1.46 -55.30
N ILE A 347 -16.42 1.00 -54.82
CA ILE A 347 -15.89 -0.33 -55.08
C ILE A 347 -16.91 -1.39 -54.66
N ALA A 348 -17.47 -1.28 -53.45
CA ALA A 348 -18.48 -2.22 -52.95
C ALA A 348 -19.74 -2.24 -53.83
N ARG A 349 -20.20 -1.07 -54.31
CA ARG A 349 -21.34 -0.97 -55.22
C ARG A 349 -21.05 -1.63 -56.57
N MET A 350 -19.87 -1.39 -57.13
CA MET A 350 -19.44 -1.99 -58.39
C MET A 350 -19.29 -3.52 -58.26
N GLN A 351 -18.72 -4.00 -57.16
CA GLN A 351 -18.64 -5.43 -56.85
C GLN A 351 -20.03 -6.08 -56.75
N GLY A 352 -20.99 -5.42 -56.08
CA GLY A 352 -22.37 -5.90 -56.04
C GLY A 352 -23.05 -5.97 -57.41
N ARG A 353 -22.75 -5.02 -58.31
CA ARG A 353 -23.21 -5.07 -59.72
C ARG A 353 -22.54 -6.23 -60.47
N LEU A 354 -21.24 -6.43 -60.29
CA LEU A 354 -20.48 -7.53 -60.90
C LEU A 354 -21.06 -8.89 -60.50
N ASP A 355 -21.36 -9.09 -59.21
CA ASP A 355 -21.98 -10.32 -58.72
C ASP A 355 -23.37 -10.57 -59.34
N THR A 356 -24.15 -9.50 -59.50
CA THR A 356 -25.48 -9.56 -60.13
C THR A 356 -25.38 -9.94 -61.60
N LEU A 357 -24.47 -9.29 -62.32
CA LEU A 357 -24.17 -9.63 -63.69
C LEU A 357 -23.77 -11.11 -63.78
N VAL A 358 -22.78 -11.56 -63.01
CA VAL A 358 -22.28 -12.95 -63.06
C VAL A 358 -23.42 -13.97 -62.83
N ARG A 359 -24.35 -13.68 -61.91
CA ARG A 359 -25.56 -14.50 -61.70
C ARG A 359 -26.47 -14.52 -62.93
N MET A 360 -26.74 -13.37 -63.55
CA MET A 360 -27.57 -13.27 -64.76
C MET A 360 -26.95 -14.03 -65.95
N ARG A 361 -25.64 -13.93 -66.15
CA ARG A 361 -24.92 -14.73 -67.17
C ARG A 361 -25.15 -16.23 -66.95
N ASN A 362 -24.93 -16.70 -65.73
CA ASN A 362 -25.10 -18.12 -65.40
C ASN A 362 -26.54 -18.62 -65.68
N GLN A 363 -27.55 -17.75 -65.59
CA GLN A 363 -28.93 -18.06 -65.98
C GLN A 363 -29.12 -18.06 -67.52
N LEU A 364 -28.58 -17.06 -68.22
CA LEU A 364 -28.68 -16.94 -69.69
C LEU A 364 -27.93 -18.05 -70.46
N THR A 365 -26.79 -18.50 -69.94
CA THR A 365 -26.05 -19.64 -70.49
C THR A 365 -26.88 -20.93 -70.45
N ARG A 366 -27.80 -21.06 -69.48
CA ARG A 366 -28.74 -22.19 -69.38
C ARG A 366 -29.91 -22.09 -70.37
N SER A 367 -30.20 -20.90 -70.90
CA SER A 367 -31.33 -20.64 -71.81
C SER A 367 -30.96 -20.46 -73.28
N GLY A 368 -29.69 -20.65 -73.67
CA GLY A 368 -29.25 -20.74 -75.08
C GLY A 368 -29.27 -19.43 -75.90
N SER A 369 -29.21 -18.26 -75.28
CA SER A 369 -29.24 -16.96 -75.99
C SER A 369 -27.84 -16.34 -76.18
N ASP A 370 -27.28 -16.49 -77.39
CA ASP A 370 -25.87 -16.18 -77.69
C ASP A 370 -25.56 -14.68 -77.86
N ALA A 371 -26.43 -13.92 -78.52
CA ALA A 371 -26.19 -12.48 -78.78
C ALA A 371 -26.18 -11.61 -77.51
N ARG A 372 -26.82 -12.05 -76.42
CA ARG A 372 -26.84 -11.33 -75.13
C ARG A 372 -25.56 -11.57 -74.31
N LEU A 373 -24.85 -12.67 -74.57
CA LEU A 373 -23.62 -13.04 -73.85
C LEU A 373 -22.43 -12.15 -74.22
N THR A 374 -22.34 -11.69 -75.47
CA THR A 374 -21.24 -10.82 -75.92
C THR A 374 -21.29 -9.44 -75.29
N THR A 375 -22.48 -8.83 -75.23
CA THR A 375 -22.71 -7.54 -74.54
C THR A 375 -22.37 -7.64 -73.05
N PHE A 376 -22.74 -8.78 -72.44
CA PHE A 376 -22.47 -9.08 -71.05
C PHE A 376 -20.96 -9.19 -70.74
N HIS A 377 -20.21 -9.89 -71.60
CA HIS A 377 -18.74 -10.00 -71.42
C HIS A 377 -18.02 -8.66 -71.52
N ARG A 378 -18.50 -7.75 -72.37
CA ARG A 378 -17.98 -6.39 -72.44
C ARG A 378 -18.27 -5.61 -71.16
N GLU A 379 -19.51 -5.63 -70.68
CA GLU A 379 -19.91 -4.91 -69.46
C GLU A 379 -19.17 -5.42 -68.21
N VAL A 380 -18.93 -6.74 -68.11
CA VAL A 380 -18.11 -7.31 -67.03
C VAL A 380 -16.65 -6.87 -67.11
N ARG A 381 -16.09 -6.78 -68.32
CA ARG A 381 -14.70 -6.32 -68.49
C ARG A 381 -14.55 -4.86 -68.09
N GLU A 382 -15.41 -3.99 -68.60
CA GLU A 382 -15.46 -2.56 -68.26
C GLU A 382 -15.60 -2.36 -66.74
N LEU A 383 -16.52 -3.10 -66.10
CA LEU A 383 -16.72 -3.00 -64.65
C LEU A 383 -15.53 -3.51 -63.83
N LEU A 384 -14.81 -4.54 -64.31
CA LEU A 384 -13.59 -5.01 -63.67
C LEU A 384 -12.45 -3.98 -63.79
N GLU A 385 -12.33 -3.33 -64.94
CA GLU A 385 -11.39 -2.23 -65.17
C GLU A 385 -11.71 -1.05 -64.24
N ASP A 386 -12.97 -0.59 -64.17
CA ASP A 386 -13.41 0.48 -63.26
C ASP A 386 -13.11 0.16 -61.78
N ILE A 387 -13.31 -1.10 -61.36
CA ILE A 387 -12.98 -1.54 -59.99
C ILE A 387 -11.46 -1.46 -59.74
N GLN A 388 -10.63 -1.85 -60.71
CA GLN A 388 -9.19 -1.75 -60.57
C GLN A 388 -8.73 -0.29 -60.54
N ASP A 389 -9.33 0.58 -61.33
CA ASP A 389 -9.05 2.01 -61.34
C ASP A 389 -9.38 2.65 -59.99
N ARG A 390 -10.56 2.37 -59.42
CA ARG A 390 -10.91 2.86 -58.07
C ARG A 390 -10.01 2.30 -56.98
N LYS A 391 -9.56 1.06 -57.10
CA LYS A 391 -8.55 0.50 -56.18
C LYS A 391 -7.19 1.20 -56.33
N ALA A 392 -6.79 1.53 -57.55
CA ALA A 392 -5.57 2.25 -57.84
C ALA A 392 -5.62 3.71 -57.33
N GLU A 393 -6.77 4.36 -57.37
CA GLU A 393 -7.02 5.68 -56.75
C GLU A 393 -6.98 5.62 -55.21
N ARG A 394 -7.54 4.56 -54.63
CA ARG A 394 -7.58 4.37 -53.17
C ARG A 394 -6.20 4.11 -52.56
N ALA A 395 -5.36 3.34 -53.24
CA ALA A 395 -4.05 2.92 -52.73
C ALA A 395 -3.12 4.07 -52.27
N PRO A 396 -2.89 5.14 -53.05
CA PRO A 396 -2.05 6.26 -52.63
C PRO A 396 -2.66 7.02 -51.44
N LEU A 397 -3.98 7.18 -51.37
CA LEU A 397 -4.64 7.82 -50.21
C LEU A 397 -4.44 7.03 -48.92
N ALA A 398 -4.56 5.70 -49.00
CA ALA A 398 -4.30 4.82 -47.85
C ALA A 398 -2.84 4.84 -47.42
N LYS A 399 -1.90 4.98 -48.38
CA LYS A 399 -0.48 5.17 -48.07
C LYS A 399 -0.22 6.52 -47.40
N GLU A 400 -0.77 7.59 -47.96
CA GLU A 400 -0.66 8.93 -47.40
C GLU A 400 -1.23 8.99 -45.97
N ALA A 401 -2.38 8.36 -45.72
CA ALA A 401 -2.97 8.32 -44.39
C ALA A 401 -2.01 7.67 -43.36
N LYS A 402 -1.30 6.60 -43.76
CA LYS A 402 -0.27 5.98 -42.91
C LYS A 402 0.94 6.89 -42.72
N ASP A 403 1.39 7.57 -43.77
CA ASP A 403 2.54 8.47 -43.72
C ASP A 403 2.26 9.71 -42.84
N VAL A 404 1.05 10.27 -42.93
CA VAL A 404 0.58 11.36 -42.07
C VAL A 404 0.49 10.88 -40.62
N ALA A 405 -0.14 9.73 -40.37
CA ALA A 405 -0.22 9.15 -39.03
C ALA A 405 1.17 8.91 -38.42
N ALA A 406 2.14 8.43 -39.20
CA ALA A 406 3.50 8.16 -38.74
C ALA A 406 4.30 9.44 -38.42
N LYS A 407 3.95 10.57 -39.04
CA LYS A 407 4.62 11.88 -38.82
C LYS A 407 3.87 12.77 -37.83
N ARG A 408 2.65 12.41 -37.45
CA ARG A 408 1.85 13.14 -36.48
C ARG A 408 2.63 13.24 -35.16
N PRO A 409 2.88 14.44 -34.63
CA PRO A 409 3.54 14.58 -33.34
C PRO A 409 2.63 14.07 -32.21
N GLU A 410 3.17 13.18 -31.39
CA GLU A 410 2.50 12.62 -30.22
C GLU A 410 3.16 13.11 -28.92
N PRO A 411 2.36 13.34 -27.86
CA PRO A 411 2.86 13.42 -26.50
C PRO A 411 3.74 12.22 -26.16
N GLN A 412 4.98 12.48 -25.73
CA GLN A 412 5.94 11.42 -25.40
C GLN A 412 5.76 11.00 -23.95
N TRP A 413 5.12 9.87 -23.73
CA TRP A 413 4.88 9.30 -22.40
C TRP A 413 5.94 8.27 -22.03
N SER A 414 6.45 8.37 -20.81
CA SER A 414 7.45 7.47 -20.26
C SER A 414 6.84 6.23 -19.64
N HIS A 415 5.59 6.34 -19.16
CA HIS A 415 4.92 5.32 -18.33
C HIS A 415 5.74 4.94 -17.08
N ASN A 416 6.65 5.83 -16.67
CA ASN A 416 7.53 5.65 -15.52
C ASN A 416 7.00 6.48 -14.36
N LEU A 417 6.31 5.79 -13.45
CA LEU A 417 5.90 6.37 -12.17
C LEU A 417 7.09 6.40 -11.21
N VAL A 418 7.31 7.55 -10.57
CA VAL A 418 8.46 7.81 -9.70
C VAL A 418 8.09 7.56 -8.25
N LEU A 419 8.88 6.75 -7.56
CA LEU A 419 8.72 6.57 -6.13
C LEU A 419 9.24 7.78 -5.35
N LEU A 420 8.57 8.11 -4.26
CA LEU A 420 9.04 9.07 -3.28
C LEU A 420 9.93 8.35 -2.27
N PRO A 421 11.17 8.82 -2.08
CA PRO A 421 11.99 8.35 -0.97
C PRO A 421 11.38 8.84 0.36
N VAL A 422 11.79 8.21 1.44
CA VAL A 422 11.55 8.73 2.79
C VAL A 422 12.63 9.75 3.10
N THR A 423 12.22 10.94 3.53
CA THR A 423 13.11 12.01 3.96
C THR A 423 12.94 12.25 5.45
N SER A 424 14.05 12.32 6.18
CA SER A 424 14.04 12.62 7.60
C SER A 424 14.19 14.13 7.83
N PRO A 425 13.23 14.81 8.49
CA PRO A 425 13.33 16.25 8.74
C PRO A 425 14.57 16.63 9.56
N VAL A 426 15.12 15.70 10.34
CA VAL A 426 16.23 15.92 11.28
C VAL A 426 17.62 15.77 10.66
N GLU A 427 17.75 15.14 9.49
CA GLU A 427 19.06 14.88 8.85
C GLU A 427 19.74 16.19 8.42
N GLY A 428 18.98 17.16 7.91
CA GLY A 428 19.50 18.46 7.43
C GLY A 428 19.59 19.57 8.49
N MET A 429 19.17 19.32 9.73
CA MET A 429 19.15 20.37 10.77
C MET A 429 20.56 20.70 11.28
N ALA A 430 20.82 22.01 11.41
CA ALA A 430 22.01 22.58 12.00
C ALA A 430 21.65 23.30 13.32
N GLY A 431 22.40 23.00 14.38
CA GLY A 431 22.21 23.54 15.71
C GLY A 431 23.49 23.41 16.54
N HIS A 432 23.40 23.77 17.82
CA HIS A 432 24.49 23.64 18.78
C HIS A 432 24.19 22.53 19.77
N VAL A 433 25.25 22.01 20.40
CA VAL A 433 25.10 21.06 21.51
C VAL A 433 24.36 21.75 22.64
N PRO A 434 23.37 21.10 23.28
CA PRO A 434 22.67 21.69 24.42
C PRO A 434 23.65 22.06 25.54
N ASP A 435 23.70 23.33 25.93
CA ASP A 435 24.58 23.79 27.02
C ASP A 435 23.97 23.50 28.41
N ASP A 436 22.65 23.34 28.50
CA ASP A 436 21.94 23.08 29.77
C ASP A 436 22.23 21.65 30.29
N PRO A 437 22.86 21.50 31.46
CA PRO A 437 23.17 20.19 32.04
C PRO A 437 21.93 19.32 32.29
N SER A 438 20.80 19.93 32.66
CA SER A 438 19.55 19.23 32.97
C SER A 438 18.95 18.60 31.71
N VAL A 439 19.03 19.33 30.59
CA VAL A 439 18.61 18.79 29.28
C VAL A 439 19.52 17.64 28.88
N ARG A 440 20.84 17.80 28.99
CA ARG A 440 21.79 16.71 28.66
C ARG A 440 21.56 15.46 29.50
N GLU A 441 21.38 15.61 30.80
CA GLU A 441 21.08 14.50 31.72
C GLU A 441 19.75 13.82 31.35
N ALA A 442 18.72 14.61 31.01
CA ALA A 442 17.45 14.07 30.55
C ALA A 442 17.63 13.22 29.27
N LEU A 443 18.38 13.69 28.28
CA LEU A 443 18.63 12.94 27.04
C LEU A 443 19.41 11.64 27.31
N LEU A 444 20.43 11.68 28.16
CA LEU A 444 21.22 10.51 28.56
C LEU A 444 20.43 9.49 29.40
N SER A 445 19.33 9.91 30.03
CA SER A 445 18.50 9.01 30.83
C SER A 445 17.74 7.98 29.99
N HIS A 446 17.60 8.20 28.67
CA HIS A 446 16.73 7.47 27.75
C HIS A 446 15.25 7.40 28.16
N LYS A 447 14.84 8.20 29.16
CA LYS A 447 13.46 8.30 29.67
C LYS A 447 12.79 9.60 29.26
N ALA A 448 13.52 10.50 28.59
CA ALA A 448 13.01 11.79 28.19
C ALA A 448 12.02 11.68 27.02
N VAL A 449 10.94 12.43 27.15
CA VAL A 449 9.84 12.47 26.17
C VAL A 449 9.47 13.92 25.90
N LEU A 450 8.96 14.18 24.69
CA LEU A 450 8.38 15.46 24.33
C LEU A 450 6.88 15.40 24.59
N VAL A 451 6.35 16.39 25.31
CA VAL A 451 4.93 16.40 25.71
C VAL A 451 4.37 17.81 25.55
N ALA A 452 3.18 17.91 24.96
CA ALA A 452 2.43 19.15 24.87
C ALA A 452 1.84 19.55 26.23
N ARG A 453 1.40 20.80 26.37
CA ARG A 453 0.83 21.29 27.64
C ARG A 453 -0.44 20.55 28.09
N ASP A 454 -1.23 20.04 27.15
CA ASP A 454 -2.43 19.25 27.44
C ASP A 454 -2.11 17.78 27.79
N GLY A 455 -0.83 17.41 27.85
CA GLY A 455 -0.38 16.06 28.12
C GLY A 455 -0.25 15.19 26.86
N THR A 456 -0.54 15.72 25.67
CA THR A 456 -0.34 14.98 24.41
C THR A 456 1.12 14.56 24.29
N PHE A 457 1.36 13.26 24.17
CA PHE A 457 2.69 12.72 23.90
C PHE A 457 3.09 13.03 22.45
N LEU A 458 4.31 13.56 22.27
CA LEU A 458 4.84 14.01 20.98
C LEU A 458 6.12 13.26 20.59
N GLY A 459 6.44 12.14 21.24
CA GLY A 459 7.56 11.28 20.89
C GLY A 459 8.64 11.17 21.96
N ARG A 460 9.45 10.13 21.83
CA ARG A 460 10.65 9.88 22.65
C ARG A 460 11.83 10.69 22.13
N LEU A 461 12.61 11.20 23.08
CA LEU A 461 13.90 11.84 22.80
C LEU A 461 14.98 10.77 22.84
N THR A 462 15.12 10.02 21.75
CA THR A 462 16.06 8.90 21.60
C THR A 462 16.79 8.97 20.25
N ALA A 463 18.02 8.46 20.21
CA ALA A 463 18.81 8.28 18.99
C ALA A 463 18.44 7.01 18.20
N ALA A 464 17.56 6.16 18.73
CA ALA A 464 17.08 4.97 18.05
C ALA A 464 16.21 5.36 16.83
N ARG A 465 16.84 5.48 15.65
CA ARG A 465 16.21 5.96 14.40
C ARG A 465 15.07 5.11 13.86
N HIS A 466 14.98 3.86 14.32
CA HIS A 466 13.92 2.92 13.96
C HIS A 466 12.86 2.78 15.04
N ASP A 467 13.02 3.41 16.20
CA ASP A 467 11.96 3.39 17.21
C ASP A 467 10.73 4.14 16.67
N THR A 468 9.58 3.48 16.68
CA THR A 468 8.31 4.00 16.16
C THR A 468 7.83 5.22 16.95
N GLU A 469 8.27 5.34 18.21
CA GLU A 469 7.98 6.49 19.06
C GLU A 469 9.05 7.59 18.94
N SER A 470 10.12 7.39 18.17
CA SER A 470 11.22 8.35 18.07
C SER A 470 10.91 9.52 17.16
N LEU A 471 11.34 10.71 17.58
CA LEU A 471 11.40 11.90 16.73
C LEU A 471 12.32 11.72 15.50
N TRP A 472 13.26 10.78 15.56
CA TRP A 472 14.21 10.49 14.49
C TRP A 472 13.64 9.62 13.38
N ASN A 473 12.54 8.94 13.63
CA ASN A 473 11.98 7.98 12.70
C ASN A 473 10.95 8.66 11.77
N PRO A 474 11.30 8.97 10.51
CA PRO A 474 10.33 9.55 9.56
C PRO A 474 9.21 8.57 9.18
N LEU A 475 9.38 7.29 9.48
CA LEU A 475 8.39 6.23 9.36
C LEU A 475 7.76 5.90 10.72
N GLY A 476 7.87 6.79 11.71
CA GLY A 476 7.15 6.77 12.97
C GLY A 476 6.14 7.92 13.06
N GLU A 477 5.16 7.79 13.94
CA GLU A 477 4.10 8.79 14.11
C GLU A 477 4.67 10.17 14.50
N TYR A 478 5.71 10.20 15.33
CA TYR A 478 6.22 11.44 15.91
C TYR A 478 7.39 12.08 15.14
N GLY A 479 8.06 11.30 14.29
CA GLY A 479 9.13 11.80 13.41
C GLY A 479 8.66 12.10 11.98
N SER A 480 7.52 11.53 11.55
CA SER A 480 6.98 11.73 10.20
C SER A 480 6.60 13.19 9.93
N PRO A 481 7.02 13.81 8.81
CA PRO A 481 6.61 15.17 8.44
C PRO A 481 5.15 15.26 7.97
N TYR A 482 4.40 14.16 7.98
CA TYR A 482 3.00 14.11 7.55
C TYR A 482 2.02 13.80 8.69
N SER A 483 2.53 13.63 9.92
CA SER A 483 1.72 13.28 11.09
C SER A 483 1.16 14.51 11.81
N PRO A 484 -0.07 14.47 12.36
CA PRO A 484 -0.62 15.56 13.15
C PRO A 484 0.05 15.73 14.54
N THR A 485 0.76 14.72 15.05
CA THR A 485 1.43 14.72 16.36
C THR A 485 2.95 14.93 16.25
N SER A 486 3.48 15.04 15.03
CA SER A 486 4.89 15.33 14.77
C SER A 486 5.19 16.83 14.81
N VAL A 487 6.21 17.21 15.57
CA VAL A 487 6.71 18.59 15.60
C VAL A 487 7.42 19.01 14.30
N PHE A 488 7.60 18.11 13.34
CA PHE A 488 8.21 18.42 12.04
C PHE A 488 7.17 18.59 10.92
N SER A 489 5.91 18.32 11.22
CA SER A 489 4.83 18.34 10.24
C SER A 489 4.18 19.73 10.17
N PRO A 490 4.05 20.35 8.98
CA PRO A 490 3.31 21.59 8.83
C PRO A 490 1.79 21.43 9.06
N LEU A 491 1.31 20.18 9.09
CA LEU A 491 -0.08 19.86 9.42
C LEU A 491 -0.32 19.80 10.93
N SER A 492 0.76 19.75 11.73
CA SER A 492 0.69 19.71 13.18
C SER A 492 0.63 21.10 13.78
N ARG A 493 -0.20 21.30 14.79
CA ARG A 493 -0.22 22.54 15.59
C ARG A 493 1.08 22.78 16.37
N PHE A 494 1.90 21.74 16.55
CA PHE A 494 3.21 21.81 17.20
C PHE A 494 4.36 22.06 16.21
N GLY A 495 4.10 21.87 14.92
CA GLY A 495 5.10 21.97 13.86
C GLY A 495 5.21 23.35 13.22
N PRO A 496 5.94 23.46 12.08
CA PRO A 496 6.14 24.72 11.38
C PRO A 496 4.79 25.31 10.91
N GLY A 497 4.57 26.59 11.17
CA GLY A 497 3.28 27.24 10.89
C GLY A 497 2.20 27.06 11.97
N GLY A 498 2.50 26.27 13.01
CA GLY A 498 1.66 26.19 14.21
C GLY A 498 1.68 27.48 15.04
N GLY A 499 0.62 27.67 15.84
CA GLY A 499 0.41 28.88 16.64
C GLY A 499 1.15 28.87 17.98
N ASP A 500 0.42 29.15 19.06
CA ASP A 500 0.95 29.32 20.43
C ASP A 500 1.57 28.05 21.04
N GLU A 501 1.30 26.88 20.44
CA GLU A 501 1.82 25.57 20.85
C GLU A 501 2.95 25.06 19.94
N SER A 502 3.42 25.85 18.97
CA SER A 502 4.48 25.41 18.06
C SER A 502 5.86 25.53 18.70
N VAL A 503 6.70 24.51 18.49
CA VAL A 503 8.14 24.59 18.84
C VAL A 503 8.88 25.59 17.95
N TRP A 504 8.31 25.95 16.79
CA TRP A 504 8.92 26.81 15.77
C TRP A 504 8.50 28.27 15.86
N ASN A 505 7.49 28.59 16.66
CA ASN A 505 6.97 29.95 16.77
C ASN A 505 7.76 30.76 17.83
N PRO A 506 8.48 31.84 17.45
CA PRO A 506 9.28 32.64 18.38
C PRO A 506 8.44 33.43 19.39
N SER A 507 7.12 33.51 19.20
CA SER A 507 6.19 34.17 20.10
C SER A 507 5.29 33.19 20.85
N ALA A 508 5.53 31.88 20.75
CA ALA A 508 4.75 30.87 21.45
C ALA A 508 4.88 31.04 22.98
N SER A 509 3.76 31.04 23.68
CA SER A 509 3.68 31.08 25.14
C SER A 509 3.37 29.71 25.76
N ARG A 510 2.97 28.72 24.94
CA ARG A 510 2.60 27.37 25.38
C ARG A 510 3.27 26.24 24.58
N PRO A 511 4.58 26.32 24.28
CA PRO A 511 5.24 25.28 23.51
C PRO A 511 5.35 23.97 24.30
N PRO A 512 5.56 22.83 23.60
CA PRO A 512 5.92 21.55 24.20
C PRO A 512 7.12 21.61 25.14
N VAL A 513 7.22 20.62 26.01
CA VAL A 513 8.26 20.52 27.03
C VAL A 513 8.91 19.14 27.03
N ILE A 514 10.18 19.10 27.40
CA ILE A 514 10.90 17.88 27.75
C ILE A 514 10.44 17.44 29.14
N ARG A 515 10.03 16.18 29.27
CA ARG A 515 9.68 15.56 30.55
C ARG A 515 10.50 14.31 30.82
N VAL A 516 10.84 14.11 32.07
CA VAL A 516 11.37 12.84 32.61
C VAL A 516 10.47 12.43 33.77
N GLY A 517 9.60 11.44 33.55
CA GLY A 517 8.51 11.13 34.48
C GLY A 517 7.55 12.31 34.67
N GLU A 518 7.34 12.71 35.93
CA GLU A 518 6.51 13.88 36.27
C GLU A 518 7.28 15.22 36.23
N ALA A 519 8.61 15.17 36.12
CA ALA A 519 9.43 16.38 36.11
C ALA A 519 9.49 17.01 34.72
N GLN A 520 9.12 18.29 34.63
CA GLN A 520 9.42 19.14 33.48
C GLN A 520 10.89 19.58 33.53
N VAL A 521 11.61 19.40 32.42
CA VAL A 521 13.04 19.75 32.31
C VAL A 521 13.23 21.10 31.62
N ALA A 522 12.68 21.27 30.41
CA ALA A 522 12.82 22.49 29.62
C ALA A 522 11.70 22.63 28.58
N HIS A 523 11.40 23.86 28.15
CA HIS A 523 10.57 24.14 26.98
C HIS A 523 11.33 23.81 25.69
N VAL A 524 10.68 23.18 24.72
CA VAL A 524 11.23 23.05 23.35
C VAL A 524 10.60 24.13 22.48
N THR A 525 11.34 25.20 22.21
CA THR A 525 10.75 26.42 21.64
C THR A 525 11.76 27.32 20.94
N ALA A 526 11.28 28.04 19.92
CA ALA A 526 11.97 29.17 19.31
C ALA A 526 11.82 30.48 20.12
N ASN A 527 10.93 30.54 21.12
CA ASN A 527 10.76 31.71 21.97
C ASN A 527 11.87 31.81 23.01
N ALA A 528 12.84 32.68 22.75
CA ALA A 528 14.00 32.91 23.61
C ALA A 528 13.65 33.45 25.02
N SER A 529 12.41 33.89 25.26
CA SER A 529 11.97 34.43 26.56
C SER A 529 11.54 33.33 27.54
N LEU A 530 11.32 32.10 27.09
CA LEU A 530 10.90 30.98 27.93
C LEU A 530 12.12 30.23 28.47
N THR A 531 12.26 30.16 29.80
CA THR A 531 13.41 29.55 30.48
C THR A 531 12.97 28.60 31.60
N PRO A 532 13.61 27.41 31.76
CA PRO A 532 14.63 26.84 30.87
C PRO A 532 14.02 26.45 29.52
N GLY A 533 14.74 26.72 28.42
CA GLY A 533 14.26 26.53 27.06
C GLY A 533 15.38 26.08 26.11
N ILE A 534 15.03 25.27 25.13
CA ILE A 534 15.93 24.75 24.09
C ILE A 534 15.25 24.80 22.72
N ARG A 535 15.97 25.16 21.67
CA ARG A 535 15.44 25.12 20.30
C ARG A 535 15.40 23.68 19.79
N ILE A 536 14.45 23.38 18.91
CA ILE A 536 14.30 22.03 18.35
C ILE A 536 15.55 21.58 17.60
N GLU A 537 16.24 22.49 16.92
CA GLU A 537 17.49 22.19 16.21
C GLU A 537 18.61 21.77 17.16
N ASP A 538 18.77 22.50 18.28
CA ASP A 538 19.80 22.21 19.28
C ASP A 538 19.49 20.90 20.02
N LEU A 539 18.20 20.63 20.29
CA LEU A 539 17.74 19.36 20.84
C LEU A 539 18.07 18.18 19.91
N VAL A 540 17.80 18.33 18.61
CA VAL A 540 18.12 17.33 17.59
C VAL A 540 19.63 17.08 17.51
N ILE A 541 20.47 18.12 17.58
CA ILE A 541 21.93 17.98 17.64
C ILE A 541 22.37 17.25 18.91
N GLY A 542 21.78 17.57 20.07
CA GLY A 542 22.04 16.86 21.32
C GLY A 542 21.74 15.36 21.22
N LEU A 543 20.62 15.00 20.57
CA LEU A 543 20.26 13.61 20.31
C LEU A 543 21.25 12.89 19.38
N LYS A 544 21.78 13.56 18.35
CA LYS A 544 22.81 12.98 17.44
C LYS A 544 24.10 12.60 18.16
N GLN A 545 24.39 13.23 19.29
CA GLN A 545 25.62 13.01 20.06
C GLN A 545 25.45 12.02 21.20
N LEU A 546 24.25 11.47 21.38
CA LEU A 546 24.06 10.38 22.33
C LEU A 546 24.90 9.17 21.89
N PRO A 547 25.54 8.47 22.85
CA PRO A 547 26.39 7.32 22.58
C PRO A 547 25.64 6.11 22.03
#